data_AF-A0A944C4C4-F1
#
_entry.id   AF-A0A944C4C4-F1
#
_cell.length_a   1.000
_cell.length_b   1.000
_cell.length_c   1.000
_cell.angle_alpha   90.00
_cell.angle_beta   90.00
_cell.angle_gamma   90.00
#
_symmetry.space_group_name_H-M   'P 1'
#
loop_
_entity.id
_entity.type
_entity.pdbx_description
1 polymer ?
#
loop_
_entity_poly.entity_id
_entity_poly.type
_entity_poly.pdbx_seq_one_letter_code
_entity_poly.pdbx_strand_id
1 'polypeptide(L)'
;AAGYIPVVYSYASFLYYHLDMSALSQYPVWVANVDVDKPDYDGTYFLWQYSWTGSISGINGDVDMDYSYIDFAAYTKKFGLNNQK
;
A
#
# COMPACT_ATOMS: atom_id res chain seq x y z
N ALA A 1 -13.30 13.42 -11.29
CA ALA A 1 -12.58 12.59 -10.30
C ALA A 1 -12.74 13.21 -8.91
N ALA A 2 -12.72 12.41 -7.84
CA ALA A 2 -12.95 12.89 -6.46
C ALA A 2 -11.73 13.59 -5.80
N GLY A 3 -10.62 13.73 -6.52
CA GLY A 3 -9.41 14.39 -6.02
C GLY A 3 -8.49 13.50 -5.18
N TYR A 4 -8.64 12.17 -5.26
CA TYR A 4 -7.82 11.20 -4.54
C TYR A 4 -6.90 10.41 -5.46
N ILE A 5 -5.81 9.88 -4.90
CA ILE A 5 -4.97 8.87 -5.54
C ILE A 5 -5.45 7.49 -5.10
N PRO A 6 -6.12 6.71 -5.98
CA PRO A 6 -6.44 5.33 -5.69
C PRO A 6 -5.17 4.46 -5.67
N VAL A 7 -5.15 3.48 -4.78
CA VAL A 7 -4.10 2.48 -4.60
C VAL A 7 -4.74 1.10 -4.66
N VAL A 8 -4.08 0.13 -5.29
CA VAL A 8 -4.50 -1.27 -5.31
C VAL A 8 -3.86 -1.98 -4.11
N TYR A 9 -4.68 -2.39 -3.15
CA TYR A 9 -4.25 -3.17 -1.99
C TYR A 9 -4.76 -4.61 -2.10
N SER A 10 -3.87 -5.58 -1.91
CA SER A 10 -4.22 -6.99 -1.65
C SER A 10 -2.98 -7.77 -1.19
N TYR A 11 -3.19 -9.03 -0.76
CA TYR A 11 -2.09 -9.95 -0.52
C TYR A 11 -1.42 -10.41 -1.82
N ALA A 12 -0.14 -10.75 -1.72
CA ALA A 12 0.75 -10.97 -2.86
C ALA A 12 0.23 -12.00 -3.88
N SER A 13 -0.25 -13.16 -3.42
CA SER A 13 -0.76 -14.19 -4.32
C SER A 13 -2.04 -13.77 -5.05
N PHE A 14 -2.90 -12.93 -4.48
CA PHE A 14 -4.06 -12.42 -5.21
C PHE A 14 -3.67 -11.44 -6.31
N LEU A 15 -2.73 -10.53 -6.02
CA LEU A 15 -2.19 -9.60 -7.01
C LEU A 15 -1.60 -10.36 -8.20
N TYR A 16 -0.92 -11.48 -7.94
CA TYR A 16 -0.27 -12.25 -8.97
C TYR A 16 -1.22 -13.16 -9.76
N TYR A 17 -2.08 -13.93 -9.08
CA TYR A 17 -2.87 -14.99 -9.71
C TYR A 17 -4.29 -14.59 -10.10
N HIS A 18 -4.80 -13.47 -9.60
CA HIS A 18 -6.22 -13.13 -9.72
C HIS A 18 -6.51 -11.73 -10.26
N LEU A 19 -5.47 -10.91 -10.48
CA LEU A 19 -5.62 -9.57 -11.04
C LEU A 19 -4.81 -9.41 -12.33
N ASP A 20 -5.42 -8.74 -13.31
CA ASP A 20 -4.70 -8.24 -14.47
C ASP A 20 -3.95 -6.96 -14.08
N MET A 21 -2.73 -7.13 -13.59
CA MET A 21 -1.89 -6.00 -13.18
C MET A 21 -1.47 -5.10 -14.35
N SER A 22 -1.57 -5.57 -15.60
CA SER A 22 -1.30 -4.72 -16.76
C SER A 22 -2.39 -3.66 -16.93
N ALA A 23 -3.66 -4.04 -16.73
CA ALA A 23 -4.80 -3.13 -16.75
C ALA A 23 -4.80 -2.15 -15.55
N LEU A 24 -4.11 -2.50 -14.47
CA LEU A 24 -4.00 -1.70 -13.24
C LEU A 24 -2.68 -0.91 -13.12
N SER A 25 -1.83 -0.94 -14.16
CA SER A 25 -0.48 -0.34 -14.13
C SER A 25 -0.40 1.14 -13.79
N GLN A 26 -1.51 1.88 -13.91
CA GLN A 26 -1.60 3.30 -13.54
C GLN A 26 -1.78 3.55 -12.04
N TYR A 27 -2.03 2.51 -11.24
CA TYR A 27 -2.28 2.61 -9.81
C TYR A 27 -1.09 2.10 -9.00
N PRO A 28 -0.65 2.84 -7.96
CA PRO A 28 0.31 2.32 -6.99
C PRO A 28 -0.21 1.03 -6.34
N VAL A 29 0.69 0.08 -6.09
CA VAL A 29 0.37 -1.16 -5.38
C VAL A 29 0.81 -1.07 -3.93
N TRP A 30 -0.08 -1.49 -3.03
CA TRP A 30 0.18 -1.77 -1.61
C TRP A 30 0.06 -3.28 -1.40
N VAL A 31 1.19 -3.95 -1.27
CA VAL A 31 1.23 -5.41 -1.14
C VAL A 31 1.16 -5.82 0.33
N ALA A 32 0.31 -6.80 0.65
CA ALA A 32 0.36 -7.48 1.94
C ALA A 32 1.12 -8.81 1.82
N ASN A 33 2.17 -8.97 2.60
CA ASN A 33 2.91 -10.22 2.74
C ASN A 33 3.72 -10.17 4.03
N VAL A 34 3.24 -10.82 5.08
CA VAL A 34 3.82 -10.71 6.42
C VAL A 34 4.78 -11.85 6.71
N ASP A 35 5.58 -11.72 7.77
CA ASP A 35 6.52 -12.75 8.24
C ASP A 35 7.58 -13.17 7.20
N VAL A 36 7.95 -12.23 6.32
CA VAL A 36 8.96 -12.39 5.26
C VAL A 36 9.91 -11.19 5.21
N ASP A 37 11.15 -11.40 4.75
CA ASP A 37 12.15 -10.32 4.59
C ASP A 37 11.86 -9.42 3.37
N LYS A 38 11.06 -9.91 2.42
CA LYS A 38 10.61 -9.20 1.22
C LYS A 38 9.29 -9.78 0.72
N PRO A 39 8.35 -8.98 0.22
CA PRO A 39 7.17 -9.49 -0.46
C PRO A 39 7.52 -10.43 -1.62
N ASP A 40 6.83 -11.57 -1.65
CA ASP A 40 6.70 -12.49 -2.79
C ASP A 40 5.77 -11.92 -3.87
N TYR A 41 6.13 -10.76 -4.40
CA TYR A 41 5.43 -10.07 -5.48
C TYR A 41 6.46 -9.41 -6.40
N ASP A 42 6.46 -9.83 -7.67
CA ASP A 42 7.44 -9.39 -8.66
C ASP A 42 7.10 -8.05 -9.32
N GLY A 43 5.86 -7.58 -9.17
CA GLY A 43 5.43 -6.28 -9.67
C GLY A 43 5.99 -5.13 -8.84
N THR A 44 5.98 -3.92 -9.39
CA THR A 44 6.33 -2.72 -8.63
C THR A 44 5.28 -2.44 -7.55
N TYR A 45 5.73 -2.18 -6.33
CA TYR A 45 4.91 -1.76 -5.20
C TYR A 45 5.55 -0.57 -4.50
N PHE A 46 4.73 0.20 -3.79
CA PHE A 46 5.15 1.43 -3.11
C PHE A 46 4.84 1.41 -1.62
N LEU A 47 3.95 0.50 -1.21
CA LEU A 47 3.59 0.25 0.17
C LEU A 47 3.68 -1.26 0.43
N TRP A 48 4.12 -1.65 1.61
CA TRP A 48 4.17 -3.05 2.04
C TRP A 48 3.65 -3.21 3.46
N GLN A 49 2.55 -3.95 3.61
CA GLN A 49 2.09 -4.43 4.91
C GLN A 49 2.91 -5.66 5.32
N TYR A 50 3.80 -5.47 6.29
CA TYR A 50 4.76 -6.48 6.74
C TYR A 50 4.34 -7.19 8.04
N SER A 51 3.33 -6.67 8.73
CA SER A 51 2.72 -7.32 9.89
C SER A 51 1.27 -6.90 10.06
N TRP A 52 0.45 -7.77 10.65
CA TRP A 52 -0.91 -7.48 11.13
C TRP A 52 -1.03 -7.67 12.66
N THR A 53 0.09 -7.91 13.35
CA THR A 53 0.16 -8.10 14.81
C THR A 53 1.08 -7.08 15.47
N GLY A 54 1.20 -5.89 14.87
CA GLY A 54 1.97 -4.80 15.44
C GLY A 54 1.35 -4.25 16.72
N SER A 55 2.15 -3.51 17.48
CA SER A 55 1.69 -2.83 18.69
C SER A 55 2.21 -1.40 18.72
N ILE A 56 1.30 -0.45 18.83
CA ILE A 56 1.59 0.98 18.96
C ILE A 56 0.99 1.49 20.27
N SER A 57 1.81 2.15 21.09
CA SER A 57 1.37 2.76 22.34
C SER A 57 0.20 3.71 22.09
N GLY A 58 -0.91 3.51 22.81
CA GLY A 58 -2.15 4.28 22.65
C GLY A 58 -3.19 3.64 21.74
N ILE A 59 -2.89 2.52 21.07
CA ILE A 59 -3.87 1.73 20.31
C ILE A 59 -4.10 0.40 21.03
N ASN A 60 -5.37 0.06 21.28
CA ASN A 60 -5.76 -1.21 21.88
C ASN A 60 -5.99 -2.27 20.79
N GLY A 61 -5.29 -3.39 20.88
CA GLY A 61 -5.36 -4.48 19.91
C GLY A 61 -4.19 -4.47 18.92
N ASP A 62 -4.22 -5.41 18.00
CA ASP A 62 -3.22 -5.58 16.95
C ASP A 62 -3.35 -4.48 15.90
N VAL A 63 -2.20 -4.04 15.37
CA VAL A 63 -2.09 -2.96 14.39
C VAL A 63 -1.34 -3.45 13.15
N ASP A 64 -1.89 -3.15 11.98
CA ASP A 64 -1.18 -3.36 10.71
C ASP A 64 0.03 -2.43 10.63
N MET A 65 1.18 -3.02 10.27
CA MET A 65 2.44 -2.30 10.15
C MET A 65 2.88 -2.26 8.70
N ASP A 66 3.15 -1.05 8.22
CA ASP A 66 3.44 -0.78 6.83
C ASP A 66 4.76 -0.04 6.63
N TYR A 67 5.49 -0.43 5.59
CA TYR A 67 6.52 0.40 4.99
C TYR A 67 5.95 1.21 3.84
N SER A 68 6.23 2.51 3.82
CA SER A 68 5.99 3.37 2.67
C SER A 68 7.31 3.75 2.03
N TYR A 69 7.50 3.33 0.78
CA TYR A 69 8.71 3.64 -0.01
C TYR A 69 8.60 4.97 -0.76
N ILE A 70 7.43 5.61 -0.69
CA ILE A 70 7.16 6.96 -1.20
C ILE A 70 6.61 7.83 -0.07
N ASP A 71 6.96 9.11 -0.08
CA ASP A 71 6.25 10.12 0.72
C ASP A 71 4.94 10.54 0.02
N PHE A 72 3.87 9.78 0.28
CA PHE A 72 2.54 10.08 -0.27
C PHE A 72 1.98 11.41 0.26
N ALA A 73 2.38 11.86 1.45
CA ALA A 73 1.92 13.14 2.00
C ALA A 73 2.52 14.30 1.19
N ALA A 74 3.83 14.29 0.93
CA ALA A 74 4.47 15.28 0.08
C ALA A 74 3.91 15.24 -1.35
N TYR A 75 3.70 14.05 -1.91
CA TYR A 75 3.14 13.89 -3.26
C TYR A 75 1.72 14.47 -3.35
N THR A 76 0.82 14.09 -2.44
CA THR A 76 -0.58 14.56 -2.47
C THR A 76 -0.67 16.07 -2.25
N LYS A 77 0.13 16.62 -1.34
CA LYS A 77 0.22 18.08 -1.12
C LYS A 77 0.69 18.84 -2.36
N LYS A 78 1.72 18.34 -3.06
CA LYS A 78 2.24 18.99 -4.28
C LYS A 78 1.18 19.14 -5.37
N PHE A 79 0.24 18.18 -5.45
CA PHE A 79 -0.78 18.14 -6.50
C PHE A 79 -2.19 18.53 -6.02
N GLY A 80 -2.34 18.99 -4.77
CA GLY A 80 -3.64 19.37 -4.20
C GLY A 80 -4.64 18.20 -4.11
N LEU A 81 -4.13 16.99 -3.89
CA LEU A 81 -4.90 15.74 -3.81
C LEU A 81 -5.21 15.39 -2.35
N ASN A 82 -6.12 14.44 -2.12
CA ASN A 82 -6.51 13.94 -0.79
C ASN A 82 -6.93 15.07 0.18
N ASN A 83 -7.69 16.04 -0.31
CA ASN A 83 -8.15 17.22 0.43
C ASN A 83 -7.03 18.13 0.99
N GLN A 84 -5.79 17.99 0.50
CA GLN A 84 -4.64 18.86 0.85
C GLN A 84 -4.64 20.15 0.02
N LYS A 85 -5.75 20.88 -0.02
CA LYS A 85 -5.83 22.20 -0.67
C LYS A 85 -5.18 23.28 0.19
#